data_AF-A0A4Y2GGX7-F1
#
_entry.id   AF-A0A4Y2GGX7-F1
#
_cell.length_a   1.000
_cell.length_b   1.000
_cell.length_c   1.000
_cell.angle_alpha   90.00
_cell.angle_beta   90.00
_cell.angle_gamma   90.00
#
_symmetry.space_group_name_H-M   'P 1'
#
loop_
_entity.id
_entity.type
_entity.pdbx_description
1 polymer ?
#
loop_
_entity_poly.entity_id
_entity_poly.type
_entity_poly.pdbx_seq_one_letter_code
_entity_poly.pdbx_strand_id
1 'polypeptide(L)'
;MATSSSGRRRVATKLYAAEDQAFNQIAKEAEARLAARRQARAEAREIRMKELEKLQKEADEQSDRHYELLTDVARNSRPSVEARTPSYMSGASSYASSRRSSEDSTDNLEVRELRTGLIGRDLKLQLSDLEEKFRKAMISNAQLDNEKTAYIYQVETLKDEIEEMQENLNQSQREYREKKRVYDQLMRDYKNLQQENECLLHSLKQRDQLIQEHGLVLVSESGMNGDISEEYESSVSSRKKNKQNSSAALLSQRSALLLDQVGNGSLDVRLKKFIEEKQELLDEIYRLRLDLEEERQKLSKMENSSVNHNHVNGPDIKVLEVQREANKQVSDYKFRLKKAEQEITTLQSNISRLESQVARYKAATENAEKTEDELKAEKRKILREVC
;
A
#
# COMPACT_ATOMS: atom_id res chain seq x y z
N MET A 1 37.88 41.17 29.49
CA MET A 1 36.84 40.97 28.46
C MET A 1 36.42 39.51 28.46
N ALA A 2 35.13 39.23 28.66
CA ALA A 2 34.34 38.13 28.07
C ALA A 2 33.07 37.94 28.90
N THR A 3 31.95 38.37 28.34
CA THR A 3 30.59 38.20 28.85
C THR A 3 30.04 36.84 28.37
N SER A 4 29.45 36.04 29.28
CA SER A 4 28.68 34.85 28.92
C SER A 4 27.19 35.12 29.15
N SER A 5 26.51 35.58 28.10
CA SER A 5 25.06 35.67 28.07
C SER A 5 24.45 34.29 27.79
N SER A 6 23.92 33.66 28.83
CA SER A 6 23.08 32.46 28.73
C SER A 6 21.72 32.80 28.11
N GLY A 7 21.63 32.75 26.78
CA GLY A 7 20.40 32.94 26.01
C GLY A 7 19.53 31.68 25.99
N ARG A 8 18.48 31.68 26.81
CA ARG A 8 17.43 30.64 26.89
C ARG A 8 16.65 30.55 25.58
N ARG A 9 17.02 29.64 24.67
CA ARG A 9 16.20 29.25 23.50
C ARG A 9 15.03 28.36 23.95
N ARG A 10 14.00 28.94 24.54
CA ARG A 10 12.66 28.34 24.64
C ARG A 10 11.66 29.45 24.37
N VAL A 11 10.84 29.28 23.33
CA VAL A 11 9.50 29.84 23.04
C VAL A 11 9.40 30.15 21.53
N ALA A 12 9.50 29.12 20.68
CA ALA A 12 9.07 29.21 19.29
C ALA A 12 8.21 28.00 18.93
N THR A 13 8.63 26.81 19.35
CA THR A 13 7.91 25.55 19.15
C THR A 13 6.53 25.49 19.82
N LYS A 14 6.34 26.18 20.96
CA LYS A 14 5.03 26.25 21.64
C LYS A 14 4.06 27.25 20.99
N LEU A 15 4.58 28.31 20.34
CA LEU A 15 3.76 29.29 19.63
C LEU A 15 3.24 28.67 18.33
N TYR A 16 4.10 27.99 17.57
CA TYR A 16 3.69 27.22 16.39
C TYR A 16 2.65 26.15 16.72
N ALA A 17 2.78 25.44 17.85
CA ALA A 17 1.79 24.45 18.26
C ALA A 17 0.43 25.07 18.61
N ALA A 18 0.40 26.27 19.20
CA ALA A 18 -0.84 26.98 19.52
C ALA A 18 -1.48 27.61 18.27
N GLU A 19 -0.66 28.17 17.37
CA GLU A 19 -1.11 28.71 16.08
C GLU A 19 -1.64 27.60 15.16
N ASP A 20 -0.98 26.46 15.09
CA ASP A 20 -1.41 25.31 14.30
C ASP A 20 -2.70 24.69 14.88
N GLN A 21 -2.85 24.67 16.21
CA GLN A 21 -4.11 24.31 16.86
C GLN A 21 -5.23 25.31 16.54
N ALA A 22 -4.94 26.61 16.49
CA ALA A 22 -5.90 27.64 16.11
C ALA A 22 -6.33 27.50 14.64
N PHE A 23 -5.40 27.26 13.71
CA PHE A 23 -5.74 27.02 12.30
C PHE A 23 -6.59 25.76 12.11
N ASN A 24 -6.28 24.68 12.84
CA ASN A 24 -7.08 23.46 12.83
C ASN A 24 -8.50 23.67 13.38
N GLN A 25 -8.66 24.52 14.40
CA GLN A 25 -9.98 24.87 14.93
C GLN A 25 -10.78 25.71 13.93
N ILE A 26 -10.15 26.70 13.31
CA ILE A 26 -10.77 27.55 12.27
C ILE A 26 -11.20 26.70 11.06
N ALA A 27 -10.37 25.75 10.64
CA ALA A 27 -10.69 24.85 9.53
C ALA A 27 -11.90 23.97 9.87
N LYS A 28 -11.93 23.36 11.06
CA LYS A 28 -13.06 22.56 11.54
C LYS A 28 -14.34 23.37 11.69
N GLU A 29 -14.24 24.60 12.19
CA GLU A 29 -15.40 25.49 12.34
C GLU A 29 -15.93 25.92 10.97
N ALA A 30 -15.04 26.22 10.01
CA ALA A 30 -15.44 26.54 8.64
C ALA A 30 -16.11 25.35 7.94
N GLU A 31 -15.60 24.14 8.13
CA GLU A 31 -16.19 22.90 7.61
C GLU A 31 -17.56 22.63 8.24
N ALA A 32 -17.67 22.74 9.56
CA ALA A 32 -18.94 22.56 10.28
C ALA A 32 -19.99 23.60 9.84
N ARG A 33 -19.58 24.85 9.64
CA ARG A 33 -20.46 25.92 9.15
C ARG A 33 -20.93 25.67 7.71
N LEU A 34 -20.04 25.13 6.87
CA LEU A 34 -20.37 24.77 5.49
C LEU A 34 -21.32 23.56 5.45
N ALA A 35 -21.09 22.55 6.29
CA ALA A 35 -21.98 21.41 6.47
C ALA A 35 -23.37 21.83 6.98
N ALA A 36 -23.44 22.72 7.97
CA ALA A 36 -24.70 23.27 8.47
C ALA A 36 -25.46 24.04 7.37
N ARG A 37 -24.74 24.78 6.51
CA ARG A 37 -25.35 25.47 5.37
C ARG A 37 -25.91 24.49 4.33
N ARG A 38 -25.22 23.37 4.08
CA ARG A 38 -25.71 22.29 3.20
C ARG A 38 -26.95 21.64 3.77
N GLN A 39 -26.96 21.33 5.07
CA GLN A 39 -28.13 20.78 5.73
C GLN A 39 -29.32 21.73 5.70
N ALA A 40 -29.13 23.03 5.99
CA ALA A 40 -30.19 24.02 5.92
C ALA A 40 -30.76 24.18 4.50
N ARG A 41 -29.91 24.11 3.46
CA ARG A 41 -30.36 24.09 2.05
C ARG A 41 -31.18 22.84 1.77
N ALA A 42 -30.72 21.66 2.19
CA ALA A 42 -31.44 20.40 1.99
C ALA A 42 -32.80 20.39 2.70
N GLU A 43 -32.87 20.86 3.95
CA GLU A 43 -34.12 21.01 4.70
C GLU A 43 -35.06 22.03 4.05
N ALA A 44 -34.53 23.15 3.54
CA ALA A 44 -35.32 24.15 2.82
C ALA A 44 -35.92 23.57 1.53
N ARG A 45 -35.17 22.76 0.77
CA ARG A 45 -35.69 22.03 -0.39
C ARG A 45 -36.80 21.06 0.02
N GLU A 46 -36.61 20.31 1.11
CA GLU A 46 -37.59 19.34 1.59
C GLU A 46 -38.91 19.99 2.04
N ILE A 47 -38.83 21.07 2.81
CA ILE A 47 -40.02 21.82 3.27
C ILE A 47 -40.78 22.37 2.07
N ARG A 48 -40.06 22.96 1.12
CA ARG A 48 -40.65 23.60 -0.05
C ARG A 48 -41.27 22.59 -1.02
N MET A 49 -40.70 21.38 -1.15
CA MET A 49 -41.29 20.27 -1.89
C MET A 49 -42.59 19.76 -1.25
N LYS A 50 -42.65 19.68 0.09
CA LYS A 50 -43.87 19.29 0.81
C LYS A 50 -44.99 20.33 0.66
N GLU A 51 -44.63 21.62 0.67
CA GLU A 51 -45.60 22.71 0.47
C GLU A 51 -46.18 22.70 -0.95
N LEU A 52 -45.34 22.46 -1.95
CA LEU A 52 -45.74 22.23 -3.33
C LEU A 52 -46.74 21.09 -3.48
N GLU A 53 -46.43 19.91 -2.93
CA GLU A 53 -47.27 18.72 -3.00
C GLU A 53 -48.63 19.00 -2.33
N LYS A 54 -48.62 19.76 -1.23
CA LYS A 54 -49.82 20.19 -0.54
C LYS A 54 -50.66 21.14 -1.40
N LEU A 55 -50.06 22.14 -2.04
CA LEU A 55 -50.76 23.06 -2.94
C LEU A 55 -51.36 22.34 -4.15
N GLN A 56 -50.61 21.40 -4.73
CA GLN A 56 -51.09 20.54 -5.82
C GLN A 56 -52.33 19.76 -5.38
N LYS A 57 -52.27 19.12 -4.22
CA LYS A 57 -53.37 18.35 -3.66
C LYS A 57 -54.59 19.22 -3.34
N GLU A 58 -54.40 20.40 -2.76
CA GLU A 58 -55.49 21.34 -2.48
C GLU A 58 -56.14 21.88 -3.77
N ALA A 59 -55.36 22.12 -4.82
CA ALA A 59 -55.88 22.54 -6.13
C ALA A 59 -56.70 21.43 -6.81
N ASP A 60 -56.23 20.18 -6.74
CA ASP A 60 -56.96 19.02 -7.25
C ASP A 60 -58.28 18.83 -6.49
N GLU A 61 -58.25 18.90 -5.15
CA GLU A 61 -59.46 18.84 -4.32
C GLU A 61 -60.45 19.99 -4.59
N GLN A 62 -59.96 21.20 -4.90
CA GLN A 62 -60.81 22.33 -5.30
C GLN A 62 -61.41 22.14 -6.69
N SER A 63 -60.65 21.59 -7.62
CA SER A 63 -61.14 21.22 -8.96
C SER A 63 -62.25 20.16 -8.87
N ASP A 64 -62.06 19.14 -8.03
CA ASP A 64 -63.05 18.09 -7.77
C ASP A 64 -64.32 18.66 -7.13
N ARG A 65 -64.19 19.52 -6.11
CA ARG A 65 -65.33 20.21 -5.48
C ARG A 65 -66.10 21.08 -6.48
N HIS A 66 -65.40 21.80 -7.35
CA HIS A 66 -66.04 22.62 -8.38
C HIS A 66 -66.73 21.74 -9.45
N TYR A 67 -66.19 20.56 -9.74
CA TYR A 67 -66.82 19.57 -10.62
C TYR A 67 -68.11 18.99 -10.00
N GLU A 68 -68.10 18.64 -8.72
CA GLU A 68 -69.27 18.15 -7.99
C GLU A 68 -70.40 19.20 -7.95
N LEU A 69 -70.08 20.46 -7.62
CA LEU A 69 -71.06 21.55 -7.57
C LEU A 69 -71.76 21.79 -8.92
N LEU A 70 -71.01 21.76 -10.03
CA LEU A 70 -71.63 21.89 -11.36
C LEU A 70 -72.49 20.67 -11.73
N THR A 71 -72.10 19.48 -11.27
CA THR A 71 -72.85 18.25 -11.54
C THR A 71 -74.20 18.25 -10.82
N ASP A 72 -74.26 18.81 -9.60
CA ASP A 72 -75.51 18.97 -8.85
C ASP A 72 -76.44 20.04 -9.45
N VAL A 73 -75.89 21.14 -9.99
CA VAL A 73 -76.67 22.13 -10.75
C VAL A 73 -77.25 21.53 -12.05
N ALA A 74 -76.50 20.63 -12.71
CA ALA A 74 -76.97 19.91 -13.88
C ALA A 74 -78.07 18.86 -13.55
N ARG A 75 -78.01 18.22 -12.37
CA ARG A 75 -79.04 17.29 -11.88
C ARG A 75 -80.35 17.99 -11.55
N ASN A 76 -80.31 19.22 -11.02
CA ASN A 76 -81.49 20.02 -10.72
C ASN A 76 -82.20 20.60 -11.95
N SER A 77 -81.64 20.42 -13.16
CA SER A 77 -82.21 20.93 -14.43
C SER A 77 -82.92 19.86 -15.28
N ARG A 78 -83.11 18.63 -14.80
CA ARG A 78 -83.92 17.59 -15.46
C ARG A 78 -85.33 17.52 -14.84
N PRO A 79 -86.44 17.62 -15.62
CA PRO A 79 -87.76 17.33 -15.09
C PRO A 79 -87.89 15.82 -14.91
N SER A 80 -87.85 15.36 -13.66
CA SER A 80 -88.15 13.97 -13.30
C SER A 80 -89.67 13.78 -13.26
N VAL A 81 -90.15 12.79 -14.03
CA VAL A 81 -91.53 12.32 -14.02
C VAL A 81 -91.83 11.60 -12.69
N GLU A 82 -92.87 12.10 -12.02
CA GLU A 82 -93.76 11.50 -11.00
C GLU A 82 -93.19 10.65 -9.83
N ALA A 83 -93.35 11.17 -8.60
CA ALA A 83 -94.08 10.51 -7.51
C ALA A 83 -94.32 11.42 -6.28
N ARG A 84 -95.60 11.71 -6.03
CA ARG A 84 -96.32 11.94 -4.74
C ARG A 84 -95.79 12.95 -3.68
N THR A 85 -96.63 13.95 -3.46
CA THR A 85 -96.81 14.94 -2.36
C THR A 85 -97.01 14.31 -0.96
N PRO A 86 -96.88 15.04 0.20
CA PRO A 86 -97.54 16.34 0.44
C PRO A 86 -96.83 17.45 1.27
N SER A 87 -97.03 18.67 0.77
CA SER A 87 -97.39 19.96 1.43
C SER A 87 -96.83 20.32 2.81
N TYR A 88 -96.26 21.52 2.92
CA TYR A 88 -96.70 22.57 3.87
C TYR A 88 -96.47 23.97 3.28
N MET A 89 -97.28 24.92 3.73
CA MET A 89 -97.66 26.17 3.06
C MET A 89 -96.87 27.40 3.49
N SER A 90 -96.73 28.36 2.57
CA SER A 90 -96.92 29.83 2.71
C SER A 90 -96.11 30.54 1.61
N GLY A 91 -96.60 31.50 0.83
CA GLY A 91 -97.82 32.31 0.95
C GLY A 91 -97.45 33.78 0.86
N ALA A 92 -97.51 34.37 -0.35
CA ALA A 92 -97.74 35.80 -0.65
C ALA A 92 -97.62 35.98 -2.19
N SER A 93 -98.71 36.00 -2.96
CA SER A 93 -99.63 37.13 -3.18
C SER A 93 -98.95 38.43 -3.63
N SER A 94 -99.00 38.68 -4.93
CA SER A 94 -99.40 40.01 -5.42
C SER A 94 -100.15 39.87 -6.75
N TYR A 95 -101.38 40.35 -6.66
CA TYR A 95 -102.46 40.40 -7.62
C TYR A 95 -102.44 41.76 -8.35
N ALA A 96 -103.26 41.85 -9.40
CA ALA A 96 -103.61 43.03 -10.21
C ALA A 96 -102.56 43.41 -11.28
N SER A 97 -102.93 43.69 -12.53
CA SER A 97 -104.22 44.17 -13.04
C SER A 97 -104.41 43.78 -14.50
N SER A 98 -105.59 43.22 -14.79
CA SER A 98 -106.16 43.05 -16.12
C SER A 98 -106.58 44.40 -16.69
N ARG A 99 -106.15 44.73 -17.92
CA ARG A 99 -106.96 45.49 -18.89
C ARG A 99 -106.62 45.06 -20.32
N ARG A 100 -107.52 44.26 -20.89
CA ARG A 100 -108.13 44.42 -22.22
C ARG A 100 -107.19 44.78 -23.38
N SER A 101 -106.96 43.84 -24.28
CA SER A 101 -107.31 44.09 -25.68
C SER A 101 -107.54 42.78 -26.42
N SER A 102 -108.76 42.64 -26.91
CA SER A 102 -109.17 41.73 -27.96
C SER A 102 -108.49 42.14 -29.26
N GLU A 103 -107.80 41.21 -29.92
CA GLU A 103 -107.76 41.13 -31.39
C GLU A 103 -107.20 39.78 -31.80
N ASP A 104 -108.14 38.99 -32.30
CA ASP A 104 -108.02 37.86 -33.21
C ASP A 104 -106.83 37.97 -34.19
N SER A 105 -105.84 37.08 -34.05
CA SER A 105 -104.75 36.83 -35.03
C SER A 105 -104.00 35.54 -34.64
N THR A 106 -104.68 34.41 -34.78
CA THR A 106 -104.24 33.07 -34.33
C THR A 106 -103.31 32.31 -35.28
N ASP A 107 -102.52 32.97 -36.13
CA ASP A 107 -101.57 32.23 -37.00
C ASP A 107 -100.14 32.81 -37.08
N ASN A 108 -99.87 33.98 -36.48
CA ASN A 108 -98.53 34.61 -36.52
C ASN A 108 -97.86 34.80 -35.15
N LEU A 109 -98.56 34.60 -34.04
CA LEU A 109 -97.99 34.67 -32.69
C LEU A 109 -97.26 33.37 -32.32
N GLU A 110 -97.80 32.20 -32.67
CA GLU A 110 -97.13 30.90 -32.47
C GLU A 110 -95.83 30.81 -33.28
N VAL A 111 -95.84 31.24 -34.54
CA VAL A 111 -94.64 31.26 -35.40
C VAL A 111 -93.61 32.26 -34.90
N ARG A 112 -94.05 33.42 -34.36
CA ARG A 112 -93.15 34.42 -33.78
C ARG A 112 -92.58 33.97 -32.44
N GLU A 113 -93.37 33.33 -31.57
CA GLU A 113 -92.88 32.72 -30.32
C GLU A 113 -91.99 31.50 -30.58
N LEU A 114 -92.28 30.68 -31.59
CA LEU A 114 -91.40 29.59 -32.03
C LEU A 114 -90.11 30.14 -32.62
N ARG A 115 -90.15 31.20 -33.42
CA ARG A 115 -88.96 31.86 -34.00
C ARG A 115 -88.13 32.58 -32.95
N THR A 116 -88.75 33.32 -32.03
CA THR A 116 -88.09 33.97 -30.89
C THR A 116 -87.59 32.93 -29.88
N GLY A 117 -88.31 31.81 -29.72
CA GLY A 117 -87.90 30.65 -28.92
C GLY A 117 -86.74 29.87 -29.55
N LEU A 118 -86.67 29.75 -30.88
CA LEU A 118 -85.53 29.20 -31.62
C LEU A 118 -84.30 30.10 -31.50
N ILE A 119 -84.45 31.40 -31.75
CA ILE A 119 -83.35 32.38 -31.60
C ILE A 119 -82.87 32.41 -30.15
N GLY A 120 -83.77 32.32 -29.17
CA GLY A 120 -83.42 32.22 -27.76
C GLY A 120 -82.75 30.90 -27.39
N ARG A 121 -83.08 29.78 -28.05
CA ARG A 121 -82.39 28.49 -27.88
C ARG A 121 -81.00 28.52 -28.51
N ASP A 122 -80.84 29.09 -29.69
CA ASP A 122 -79.54 29.23 -30.36
C ASP A 122 -78.59 30.14 -29.58
N LEU A 123 -79.08 31.26 -29.05
CA LEU A 123 -78.31 32.13 -28.16
C LEU A 123 -77.94 31.44 -26.84
N LYS A 124 -78.82 30.59 -26.29
CA LYS A 124 -78.51 29.78 -25.11
C LYS A 124 -77.46 28.71 -25.39
N LEU A 125 -77.50 28.07 -26.56
CA LEU A 125 -76.48 27.11 -26.99
C LEU A 125 -75.13 27.81 -27.21
N GLN A 126 -75.11 28.97 -27.88
CA GLN A 126 -73.88 29.76 -28.03
C GLN A 126 -73.33 30.24 -26.70
N LEU A 127 -74.19 30.66 -25.76
CA LEU A 127 -73.80 31.02 -24.41
C LEU A 127 -73.18 29.81 -23.68
N SER A 128 -73.83 28.64 -23.76
CA SER A 128 -73.33 27.38 -23.20
C SER A 128 -71.98 26.98 -23.80
N ASP A 129 -71.79 27.11 -25.12
CA ASP A 129 -70.53 26.80 -25.80
C ASP A 129 -69.40 27.75 -25.38
N LEU A 130 -69.71 29.03 -25.19
CA LEU A 130 -68.76 30.02 -24.68
C LEU A 130 -68.42 29.76 -23.21
N GLU A 131 -69.39 29.41 -22.38
CA GLU A 131 -69.20 29.01 -20.98
C GLU A 131 -68.31 27.76 -20.88
N GLU A 132 -68.50 26.76 -21.74
CA GLU A 132 -67.67 25.56 -21.76
C GLU A 132 -66.24 25.84 -22.22
N LYS A 133 -66.07 26.70 -23.25
CA LYS A 133 -64.74 27.14 -23.70
C LYS A 133 -64.01 27.95 -22.63
N PHE A 134 -64.71 28.85 -21.94
CA PHE A 134 -64.15 29.60 -20.82
C PHE A 134 -63.73 28.66 -19.68
N ARG A 135 -64.56 27.67 -19.33
CA ARG A 135 -64.22 26.64 -18.35
C ARG A 135 -62.97 25.86 -18.75
N LYS A 136 -62.86 25.41 -20.00
CA LYS A 136 -61.66 24.70 -20.52
C LYS A 136 -60.41 25.58 -20.45
N ALA A 137 -60.52 26.85 -20.83
CA ALA A 137 -59.42 27.80 -20.73
C ALA A 137 -58.99 28.05 -19.28
N MET A 138 -59.93 28.16 -18.34
CA MET A 138 -59.63 28.30 -16.90
C MET A 138 -58.92 27.07 -16.34
N ILE A 139 -59.37 25.86 -16.68
CA ILE A 139 -58.72 24.60 -16.27
C ILE A 139 -57.30 24.52 -16.86
N SER A 140 -57.14 24.82 -18.16
CA SER A 140 -55.84 24.81 -18.81
C SER A 140 -54.89 25.86 -18.22
N ASN A 141 -55.40 27.05 -17.87
CA ASN A 141 -54.58 28.09 -17.24
C ASN A 141 -54.13 27.67 -15.84
N ALA A 142 -55.01 27.06 -15.04
CA ALA A 142 -54.63 26.49 -13.74
C ALA A 142 -53.58 25.37 -13.87
N GLN A 143 -53.70 24.51 -14.89
CA GLN A 143 -52.70 23.49 -15.19
C GLN A 143 -51.35 24.11 -15.55
N LEU A 144 -51.32 25.13 -16.41
CA LEU A 144 -50.10 25.84 -16.78
C LEU A 144 -49.45 26.55 -15.59
N ASP A 145 -50.24 27.13 -14.68
CA ASP A 145 -49.71 27.73 -13.45
C ASP A 145 -49.11 26.67 -12.51
N ASN A 146 -49.71 25.48 -12.42
CA ASN A 146 -49.14 24.35 -11.67
C ASN A 146 -47.82 23.86 -12.27
N GLU A 147 -47.77 23.67 -13.60
CA GLU A 147 -46.55 23.28 -14.31
C GLU A 147 -45.44 24.32 -14.17
N LYS A 148 -45.78 25.60 -14.35
CA LYS A 148 -44.84 26.73 -14.15
C LYS A 148 -44.28 26.72 -12.73
N THR A 149 -45.16 26.52 -11.75
CA THR A 149 -44.81 26.44 -10.34
C THR A 149 -43.84 25.27 -10.16
N ALA A 150 -44.17 24.05 -10.59
CA ALA A 150 -43.29 22.88 -10.55
C ALA A 150 -41.89 23.10 -11.19
N TYR A 151 -41.83 23.67 -12.40
CA TYR A 151 -40.57 23.96 -13.08
C TYR A 151 -39.71 24.98 -12.34
N ILE A 152 -40.31 25.97 -11.66
CA ILE A 152 -39.56 26.93 -10.84
C ILE A 152 -38.80 26.20 -9.72
N TYR A 153 -39.42 25.24 -9.03
CA TYR A 153 -38.73 24.48 -7.97
C TYR A 153 -37.68 23.54 -8.53
N GLN A 154 -37.93 22.93 -9.69
CA GLN A 154 -36.91 22.10 -10.33
C GLN A 154 -35.67 22.95 -10.63
N VAL A 155 -35.85 24.17 -11.14
CA VAL A 155 -34.74 25.10 -11.40
C VAL A 155 -34.03 25.51 -10.12
N GLU A 156 -34.75 25.81 -9.03
CA GLU A 156 -34.14 26.16 -7.74
C GLU A 156 -33.36 24.97 -7.12
N THR A 157 -33.93 23.77 -7.17
CA THR A 157 -33.28 22.53 -6.72
C THR A 157 -31.98 22.30 -7.47
N LEU A 158 -32.02 22.40 -8.81
CA LEU A 158 -30.84 22.26 -9.65
C LEU A 158 -29.79 23.35 -9.39
N LYS A 159 -30.21 24.59 -9.11
CA LYS A 159 -29.27 25.67 -8.73
C LYS A 159 -28.52 25.34 -7.45
N ASP A 160 -29.24 24.89 -6.43
CA ASP A 160 -28.60 24.53 -5.17
C ASP A 160 -27.68 23.30 -5.33
N GLU A 161 -28.04 22.32 -6.17
CA GLU A 161 -27.18 21.18 -6.51
C GLU A 161 -25.90 21.62 -7.23
N ILE A 162 -26.01 22.57 -8.17
CA ILE A 162 -24.85 23.16 -8.84
C ILE A 162 -23.94 23.87 -7.82
N GLU A 163 -24.50 24.65 -6.89
CA GLU A 163 -23.73 25.31 -5.84
C GLU A 163 -22.99 24.28 -4.95
N GLU A 164 -23.66 23.20 -4.55
CA GLU A 164 -23.06 22.13 -3.76
C GLU A 164 -21.92 21.42 -4.50
N MET A 165 -22.12 21.10 -5.79
CA MET A 165 -21.10 20.49 -6.63
C MET A 165 -19.89 21.42 -6.83
N GLN A 166 -20.11 22.72 -6.97
CA GLN A 166 -19.04 23.72 -7.04
C GLN A 166 -18.25 23.82 -5.73
N GLU A 167 -18.94 23.80 -4.58
CA GLU A 167 -18.28 23.76 -3.27
C GLU A 167 -17.43 22.49 -3.10
N ASN A 168 -17.97 21.33 -3.49
CA ASN A 168 -17.26 20.04 -3.44
C ASN A 168 -16.01 20.04 -4.34
N LEU A 169 -16.13 20.56 -5.56
CA LEU A 169 -15.00 20.71 -6.47
C LEU A 169 -13.91 21.60 -5.86
N ASN A 170 -14.29 22.75 -5.29
CA ASN A 170 -13.36 23.67 -4.65
C ASN A 170 -12.66 23.04 -3.44
N GLN A 171 -13.38 22.26 -2.63
CA GLN A 171 -12.81 21.53 -1.50
C GLN A 171 -11.81 20.47 -1.99
N SER A 172 -12.20 19.62 -2.94
CA SER A 172 -11.32 18.58 -3.51
C SER A 172 -10.05 19.18 -4.13
N GLN A 173 -10.16 20.33 -4.81
CA GLN A 173 -9.00 21.05 -5.34
C GLN A 173 -8.05 21.56 -4.25
N ARG A 174 -8.57 22.03 -3.10
CA ARG A 174 -7.75 22.45 -1.96
C ARG A 174 -7.00 21.26 -1.35
N GLU A 175 -7.70 20.16 -1.10
CA GLU A 175 -7.12 18.91 -0.58
C GLU A 175 -6.03 18.36 -1.51
N TYR A 176 -6.27 18.40 -2.82
CA TYR A 176 -5.27 17.99 -3.80
C TYR A 176 -4.00 18.86 -3.71
N ARG A 177 -4.14 20.19 -3.60
CA ARG A 177 -2.99 21.10 -3.46
C ARG A 177 -2.22 20.83 -2.17
N GLU A 178 -2.91 20.55 -1.07
CA GLU A 178 -2.28 20.22 0.21
C GLU A 178 -1.53 18.88 0.15
N LYS A 179 -2.19 17.82 -0.35
CA LYS A 179 -1.55 16.51 -0.57
C LYS A 179 -0.33 16.62 -1.48
N LYS A 180 -0.41 17.43 -2.53
CA LYS A 180 0.73 17.70 -3.41
C LYS A 180 1.90 18.37 -2.66
N ARG A 181 1.64 19.37 -1.80
CA ARG A 181 2.69 20.00 -0.99
C ARG A 181 3.36 19.00 -0.05
N VAL A 182 2.59 18.15 0.61
CA VAL A 182 3.12 17.09 1.49
C VAL A 182 3.95 16.09 0.70
N TYR A 183 3.47 15.68 -0.48
CA TYR A 183 4.22 14.82 -1.39
C TYR A 183 5.55 15.45 -1.82
N ASP A 184 5.55 16.72 -2.24
CA ASP A 184 6.76 17.44 -2.65
C ASP A 184 7.75 17.62 -1.49
N GLN A 185 7.27 17.71 -0.25
CA GLN A 185 8.12 17.70 0.96
C GLN A 185 8.72 16.32 1.19
N LEU A 186 7.90 15.27 1.17
CA LEU A 186 8.35 13.89 1.38
C LEU A 186 9.37 13.46 0.33
N MET A 187 9.20 13.88 -0.93
CA MET A 187 10.17 13.62 -2.00
C MET A 187 11.53 14.28 -1.74
N ARG A 188 11.55 15.49 -1.16
CA ARG A 188 12.80 16.17 -0.77
C ARG A 188 13.48 15.43 0.37
N ASP A 189 12.72 15.04 1.38
CA ASP A 189 13.25 14.31 2.54
C ASP A 189 13.79 12.93 2.14
N TYR A 190 13.07 12.22 1.26
CA TYR A 190 13.53 10.95 0.68
C TYR A 190 14.86 11.12 -0.05
N LYS A 191 14.99 12.15 -0.89
CA LYS A 191 16.24 12.42 -1.61
C LYS A 191 17.39 12.74 -0.67
N ASN A 192 17.16 13.51 0.39
CA ASN A 192 18.19 13.82 1.39
C ASN A 192 18.64 12.54 2.11
N LEU A 193 17.69 11.69 2.51
CA LEU A 193 17.99 10.42 3.19
C LEU A 193 18.71 9.44 2.27
N GLN A 194 18.39 9.43 0.98
CA GLN A 194 19.11 8.65 -0.02
C GLN A 194 20.58 9.09 -0.13
N GLN A 195 20.83 10.41 -0.21
CA GLN A 195 22.19 10.96 -0.24
C GLN A 195 22.96 10.65 1.05
N GLU A 196 22.32 10.74 2.21
CA GLU A 196 22.93 10.38 3.49
C GLU A 196 23.31 8.89 3.53
N ASN A 197 22.43 8.00 3.06
CA ASN A 197 22.73 6.57 2.96
C ASN A 197 23.89 6.29 2.00
N GLU A 198 23.95 6.96 0.85
CA GLU A 198 25.07 6.82 -0.09
C GLU A 198 26.40 7.25 0.54
N CYS A 199 26.42 8.37 1.28
CA CYS A 199 27.59 8.83 2.03
C CYS A 199 28.01 7.84 3.12
N LEU A 200 27.07 7.32 3.90
CA LEU A 200 27.35 6.31 4.94
C LEU A 200 27.88 5.01 4.33
N LEU A 201 27.31 4.57 3.22
CA LEU A 201 27.76 3.38 2.50
C LEU A 201 29.19 3.56 1.96
N HIS A 202 29.52 4.73 1.42
CA HIS A 202 30.87 5.05 1.00
C HIS A 202 31.85 5.06 2.19
N SER A 203 31.46 5.65 3.33
CA SER A 203 32.28 5.65 4.55
C SER A 203 32.53 4.24 5.08
N LEU A 204 31.51 3.36 5.08
CA LEU A 204 31.66 1.96 5.45
C LEU A 204 32.60 1.22 4.51
N LYS A 205 32.43 1.39 3.19
CA LYS A 205 33.33 0.80 2.19
C LYS A 205 34.78 1.23 2.39
N GLN A 206 35.02 2.52 2.63
CA GLN A 206 36.36 3.02 2.91
C GLN A 206 36.95 2.39 4.17
N ARG A 207 36.16 2.27 5.24
CA ARG A 207 36.58 1.61 6.47
C ARG A 207 36.90 0.13 6.25
N ASP A 208 36.07 -0.59 5.50
CA ASP A 208 36.27 -2.02 5.20
C ASP A 208 37.50 -2.22 4.30
N GLN A 209 37.75 -1.31 3.35
CA GLN A 209 38.97 -1.30 2.55
C GLN A 209 40.22 -1.09 3.43
N LEU A 210 40.21 -0.13 4.35
CA LEU A 210 41.33 0.08 5.28
C LEU A 210 41.57 -1.15 6.19
N ILE A 211 40.50 -1.79 6.66
CA ILE A 211 40.60 -3.04 7.42
C ILE A 211 41.31 -4.12 6.59
N GLN A 212 40.93 -4.27 5.33
CA GLN A 212 41.53 -5.25 4.41
C GLN A 212 42.98 -4.91 4.04
N GLU A 213 43.29 -3.65 3.72
CA GLU A 213 44.64 -3.18 3.35
C GLU A 213 45.64 -3.40 4.50
N HIS A 214 45.18 -3.26 5.74
CA HIS A 214 45.98 -3.55 6.93
C HIS A 214 45.98 -5.04 7.33
N GLY A 215 45.37 -5.92 6.52
CA GLY A 215 45.35 -7.37 6.76
C GLY A 215 44.60 -7.76 8.04
N LEU A 216 43.62 -6.95 8.44
CA LEU A 216 42.76 -7.20 9.59
C LEU A 216 41.48 -7.92 9.16
N VAL A 217 40.95 -8.77 10.04
CA VAL A 217 39.72 -9.52 9.85
C VAL A 217 38.81 -9.29 11.05
N LEU A 218 37.52 -9.11 10.79
CA LEU A 218 36.50 -9.12 11.84
C LEU A 218 36.25 -10.56 12.31
N VAL A 219 36.47 -10.80 13.60
CA VAL A 219 36.15 -12.06 14.25
C VAL A 219 35.03 -11.80 15.25
N SER A 220 33.87 -12.42 15.01
CA SER A 220 32.75 -12.35 15.95
C SER A 220 33.04 -13.20 17.19
N GLU A 221 32.62 -12.74 18.37
CA GLU A 221 32.71 -13.51 19.61
C GLU A 221 31.78 -14.73 19.65
N SER A 222 30.74 -14.77 18.79
CA SER A 222 30.02 -16.02 18.52
C SER A 222 30.75 -16.76 17.42
N GLY A 223 31.29 -17.94 17.76
CA GLY A 223 32.04 -18.80 16.84
C GLY A 223 31.38 -18.92 15.48
N MET A 224 32.21 -18.94 14.43
CA MET A 224 31.80 -19.12 13.05
C MET A 224 30.87 -20.35 12.92
N ASN A 225 29.57 -20.10 12.85
CA ASN A 225 28.68 -20.81 11.96
C ASN A 225 28.28 -19.80 10.90
N GLY A 226 29.09 -19.72 9.85
CA GLY A 226 28.69 -19.16 8.58
C GLY A 226 27.61 -20.05 7.98
N ASP A 227 26.36 -19.68 8.21
CA ASP A 227 25.27 -19.85 7.25
C ASP A 227 24.45 -18.56 7.34
N ILE A 228 24.96 -17.52 6.69
CA ILE A 228 24.11 -16.44 6.22
C ILE A 228 23.58 -16.95 4.88
N SER A 229 22.65 -17.90 4.96
CA SER A 229 21.72 -18.14 3.88
C SER A 229 20.95 -16.84 3.67
N GLU A 230 21.10 -16.26 2.48
CA GLU A 230 20.25 -15.20 1.97
C GLU A 230 18.79 -15.67 1.98
N GLU A 231 18.07 -15.41 3.06
CA GLU A 231 16.61 -15.48 3.07
C GLU A 231 16.05 -14.07 3.23
N TYR A 232 15.62 -13.53 2.09
CA TYR A 232 14.65 -12.46 2.00
C TYR A 232 13.38 -12.88 2.77
N GLU A 233 13.23 -12.44 4.02
CA GLU A 233 11.90 -12.37 4.63
C GLU A 233 11.49 -10.92 4.88
N SER A 234 10.61 -10.47 3.98
CA SER A 234 9.65 -9.41 4.23
C SER A 234 8.69 -9.87 5.31
N SER A 235 8.82 -9.34 6.52
CA SER A 235 7.68 -9.28 7.44
C SER A 235 7.79 -8.08 8.37
N VAL A 236 6.92 -7.11 8.08
CA VAL A 236 6.50 -6.05 8.98
C VAL A 236 5.95 -6.70 10.25
N SER A 237 6.73 -6.70 11.34
CA SER A 237 6.19 -6.82 12.70
C SER A 237 7.21 -6.38 13.74
N SER A 238 6.83 -5.30 14.43
CA SER A 238 7.41 -4.75 15.63
C SER A 238 7.77 -5.81 16.68
N ARG A 239 9.02 -6.26 16.67
CA ARG A 239 9.67 -6.87 17.85
C ARG A 239 11.02 -6.20 18.07
N LYS A 240 11.05 -5.29 19.04
CA LYS A 240 12.26 -4.92 19.79
C LYS A 240 12.80 -6.19 20.47
N LYS A 241 13.51 -7.03 19.73
CA LYS A 241 14.53 -7.88 20.32
C LYS A 241 15.75 -7.01 20.43
N ASN A 242 16.18 -6.73 21.67
CA ASN A 242 17.53 -6.24 21.94
C ASN A 242 18.49 -7.22 21.29
N LYS A 243 18.91 -6.91 20.06
CA LYS A 243 20.01 -7.57 19.39
C LYS A 243 21.21 -7.15 20.22
N GLN A 244 21.57 -7.98 21.20
CA GLN A 244 22.83 -7.82 21.90
C GLN A 244 23.89 -7.66 20.81
N ASN A 245 24.63 -6.56 20.85
CA ASN A 245 25.74 -6.33 19.95
C ASN A 245 26.64 -7.54 20.09
N SER A 246 26.64 -8.43 19.10
CA SER A 246 27.66 -9.46 18.98
C SER A 246 28.97 -8.69 18.86
N SER A 247 29.71 -8.60 19.96
CA SER A 247 31.00 -7.95 19.99
C SER A 247 31.88 -8.64 18.96
N ALA A 248 32.53 -7.84 18.13
CA ALA A 248 33.42 -8.31 17.09
C ALA A 248 34.77 -7.62 17.29
N ALA A 249 35.82 -8.43 17.28
CA ALA A 249 37.18 -7.96 17.42
C ALA A 249 37.85 -7.87 16.04
N LEU A 250 38.72 -6.89 15.86
CA LEU A 250 39.62 -6.82 14.72
C LEU A 250 40.93 -7.51 15.08
N LEU A 251 41.32 -8.51 14.29
CA LEU A 251 42.55 -9.28 14.49
C LEU A 251 43.33 -9.33 13.19
N SER A 252 44.65 -9.46 13.27
CA SER A 252 45.44 -9.74 12.06
C SER A 252 45.02 -11.09 11.46
N GLN A 253 45.11 -11.23 10.14
CA GLN A 253 44.83 -12.48 9.43
C GLN A 253 45.56 -13.67 10.08
N ARG A 254 46.84 -13.49 10.44
CA ARG A 254 47.66 -14.54 11.06
C ARG A 254 47.12 -14.92 12.45
N SER A 255 46.75 -13.94 13.27
CA SER A 255 46.19 -14.18 14.61
C SER A 255 44.85 -14.91 14.53
N ALA A 256 43.99 -14.53 13.58
CA ALA A 256 42.70 -15.19 13.37
C ALA A 256 42.88 -16.66 12.97
N LEU A 257 43.81 -16.96 12.06
CA LEU A 257 44.12 -18.33 11.64
C LEU A 257 44.67 -19.19 12.80
N LEU A 258 45.56 -18.63 13.63
CA LEU A 258 46.09 -19.35 14.79
C LEU A 258 44.98 -19.66 15.79
N LEU A 259 44.07 -18.72 16.05
CA LEU A 259 42.94 -18.92 16.95
C LEU A 259 41.93 -19.93 16.42
N ASP A 260 41.82 -20.08 15.11
CA ASP A 260 40.96 -21.11 14.49
C ASP A 260 41.49 -22.53 14.75
N GLN A 261 42.82 -22.71 14.82
CA GLN A 261 43.46 -23.99 15.10
C GLN A 261 43.20 -24.49 16.52
N VAL A 262 43.04 -23.57 17.48
CA VAL A 262 42.81 -23.87 18.92
C VAL A 262 41.36 -24.34 19.18
N GLY A 263 40.50 -24.27 18.16
CA GLY A 263 39.13 -24.77 18.19
C GLY A 263 38.08 -23.71 18.53
N ASN A 264 36.86 -24.16 18.83
CA ASN A 264 35.69 -23.28 18.90
C ASN A 264 35.50 -22.64 20.29
N GLY A 265 34.89 -21.44 20.30
CA GLY A 265 34.55 -20.68 21.50
C GLY A 265 34.64 -19.17 21.28
N SER A 266 34.33 -18.39 22.32
CA SER A 266 34.58 -16.94 22.28
C SER A 266 36.08 -16.67 22.08
N LEU A 267 36.40 -15.45 21.65
CA LEU A 267 37.80 -15.03 21.48
C LEU A 267 38.62 -15.28 22.76
N ASP A 268 38.06 -14.91 23.92
CA ASP A 268 38.70 -15.11 25.23
C ASP A 268 38.94 -16.59 25.55
N VAL A 269 37.97 -17.46 25.23
CA VAL A 269 38.11 -18.91 25.45
C VAL A 269 39.22 -19.49 24.57
N ARG A 270 39.29 -19.08 23.30
CA ARG A 270 40.33 -19.53 22.36
C ARG A 270 41.72 -19.04 22.78
N LEU A 271 41.83 -17.78 23.22
CA LEU A 271 43.07 -17.22 23.77
C LEU A 271 43.52 -17.97 25.03
N LYS A 272 42.60 -18.29 25.94
CA LYS A 272 42.90 -19.04 27.15
C LYS A 272 43.47 -20.43 26.84
N LYS A 273 42.81 -21.18 25.94
CA LYS A 273 43.30 -22.50 25.48
C LYS A 273 44.69 -22.41 24.85
N PHE A 274 44.94 -21.40 24.01
CA PHE A 274 46.26 -21.21 23.40
C PHE A 274 47.36 -20.97 24.43
N ILE A 275 47.06 -20.26 25.51
CA ILE A 275 48.00 -20.03 26.62
C ILE A 275 48.25 -21.31 27.40
N GLU A 276 47.20 -22.12 27.64
CA GLU A 276 47.31 -23.43 28.31
C GLU A 276 48.19 -24.39 27.50
N GLU A 277 47.94 -24.55 26.19
CA GLU A 277 48.76 -25.37 25.29
C GLU A 277 50.23 -24.90 25.25
N LYS A 278 50.45 -23.57 25.21
CA LYS A 278 51.81 -23.00 25.28
C LYS A 278 52.51 -23.39 26.58
N GLN A 279 51.79 -23.38 27.72
CA GLN A 279 52.36 -23.73 29.01
C GLN A 279 52.70 -25.23 29.08
N GLU A 280 51.82 -26.10 28.58
CA GLU A 280 52.06 -27.54 28.51
C GLU A 280 53.30 -27.88 27.68
N LEU A 281 53.48 -27.23 26.52
CA LEU A 281 54.68 -27.41 25.68
C LEU A 281 55.95 -26.91 26.37
N LEU A 282 55.88 -25.81 27.13
CA LEU A 282 57.04 -25.33 27.90
C LEU A 282 57.44 -26.31 29.01
N ASP A 283 56.44 -26.89 29.69
CA ASP A 283 56.67 -27.91 30.72
C ASP A 283 57.26 -29.19 30.10
N GLU A 284 56.80 -29.60 28.90
CA GLU A 284 57.36 -30.72 28.15
C GLU A 284 58.81 -30.47 27.74
N ILE A 285 59.13 -29.28 27.20
CA ILE A 285 60.51 -28.89 26.88
C ILE A 285 61.40 -28.93 28.13
N TYR A 286 60.89 -28.48 29.28
CA TYR A 286 61.64 -28.52 30.53
C TYR A 286 61.94 -29.94 30.97
N ARG A 287 60.96 -30.86 30.92
CA ARG A 287 61.16 -32.28 31.22
C ARG A 287 62.15 -32.93 30.27
N LEU A 288 61.99 -32.73 28.97
CA LEU A 288 62.91 -33.28 27.95
C LEU A 288 64.34 -32.77 28.14
N ARG A 289 64.54 -31.52 28.58
CA ARG A 289 65.87 -31.00 28.92
C ARG A 289 66.45 -31.69 30.16
N LEU A 290 65.64 -31.96 31.17
CA LEU A 290 66.07 -32.69 32.36
C LEU A 290 66.48 -34.12 31.99
N ASP A 291 65.64 -34.83 31.24
CA ASP A 291 65.90 -36.19 30.76
C ASP A 291 67.18 -36.25 29.90
N LEU A 292 67.38 -35.26 29.02
CA LEU A 292 68.58 -35.17 28.18
C LEU A 292 69.84 -34.91 29.02
N GLU A 293 69.76 -34.09 30.07
CA GLU A 293 70.88 -33.87 30.99
C GLU A 293 71.18 -35.13 31.81
N GLU A 294 70.16 -35.84 32.27
CA GLU A 294 70.31 -37.14 32.95
C GLU A 294 70.98 -38.18 32.04
N GLU A 295 70.55 -38.30 30.78
CA GLU A 295 71.17 -39.20 29.80
C GLU A 295 72.62 -38.80 29.47
N ARG A 296 72.92 -37.51 29.36
CA ARG A 296 74.31 -37.04 29.22
C ARG A 296 75.18 -37.43 30.41
N GLN A 297 74.65 -37.31 31.62
CA GLN A 297 75.36 -37.75 32.83
C GLN A 297 75.53 -39.28 32.86
N LYS A 298 74.53 -40.06 32.42
CA LYS A 298 74.67 -41.52 32.29
C LYS A 298 75.72 -41.90 31.25
N LEU A 299 75.72 -41.27 30.07
CA LEU A 299 76.73 -41.48 29.03
C LEU A 299 78.13 -41.13 29.52
N SER A 300 78.31 -40.02 30.23
CA SER A 300 79.60 -39.67 30.84
C SER A 300 80.07 -40.73 31.87
N LYS A 301 79.15 -41.26 32.69
CA LYS A 301 79.45 -42.38 33.60
C LYS A 301 79.80 -43.67 32.84
N MET A 302 79.14 -43.93 31.71
CA MET A 302 79.35 -45.12 30.88
C MET A 302 80.64 -45.05 30.05
N GLU A 303 81.02 -43.86 29.57
CA GLU A 303 82.29 -43.58 28.88
C GLU A 303 83.48 -43.74 29.84
N ASN A 304 83.33 -43.31 31.10
CA ASN A 304 84.28 -43.61 32.18
C ASN A 304 84.33 -45.11 32.56
N SER A 305 83.29 -45.89 32.24
CA SER A 305 83.23 -47.34 32.45
C SER A 305 83.79 -48.14 31.25
N SER A 306 83.84 -47.53 30.07
CA SER A 306 84.28 -48.15 28.80
C SER A 306 85.80 -48.22 28.65
N VAL A 307 86.59 -47.54 29.50
CA VAL A 307 88.07 -47.62 29.48
C VAL A 307 88.58 -48.98 30.00
N ASN A 308 87.72 -49.82 30.60
CA ASN A 308 88.10 -51.08 31.26
C ASN A 308 87.61 -52.37 30.59
N HIS A 309 87.25 -52.36 29.29
CA HIS A 309 86.92 -53.62 28.61
C HIS A 309 87.50 -53.72 27.20
N ASN A 310 88.79 -54.07 27.14
CA ASN A 310 89.39 -54.71 25.97
C ASN A 310 89.00 -56.18 25.97
N HIS A 311 88.09 -56.60 25.09
CA HIS A 311 88.10 -57.98 24.61
C HIS A 311 87.83 -58.06 23.11
N VAL A 312 88.75 -58.80 22.49
CA VAL A 312 88.95 -59.09 21.07
C VAL A 312 88.00 -60.22 20.64
N ASN A 313 87.52 -60.13 19.40
CA ASN A 313 86.82 -61.15 18.60
C ASN A 313 85.43 -61.61 19.04
N GLY A 314 84.41 -61.25 18.24
CA GLY A 314 83.13 -61.96 18.21
C GLY A 314 81.79 -61.20 18.13
N PRO A 315 81.69 -59.95 17.61
CA PRO A 315 80.38 -59.41 17.21
C PRO A 315 80.32 -58.80 15.78
N ASP A 316 81.47 -58.57 15.15
CA ASP A 316 81.60 -57.76 13.91
C ASP A 316 80.94 -58.41 12.68
N ILE A 317 80.90 -59.74 12.60
CA ILE A 317 80.31 -60.46 11.44
C ILE A 317 78.78 -60.28 11.39
N LYS A 318 78.10 -60.34 12.55
CA LYS A 318 76.65 -60.10 12.62
C LYS A 318 76.29 -58.65 12.33
N VAL A 319 77.14 -57.71 12.76
CA VAL A 319 76.97 -56.28 12.44
C VAL A 319 77.13 -56.04 10.94
N LEU A 320 78.12 -56.69 10.30
CA LEU A 320 78.30 -56.63 8.84
C LEU A 320 77.13 -57.27 8.06
N GLU A 321 76.56 -58.37 8.54
CA GLU A 321 75.38 -59.00 7.94
C GLU A 321 74.13 -58.12 8.06
N VAL A 322 73.87 -57.57 9.26
CA VAL A 322 72.77 -56.61 9.49
C VAL A 322 72.94 -55.36 8.64
N GLN A 323 74.18 -54.85 8.50
CA GLN A 323 74.47 -53.70 7.64
C GLN A 323 74.23 -54.03 6.16
N ARG A 324 74.57 -55.24 5.70
CA ARG A 324 74.31 -55.68 4.32
C ARG A 324 72.80 -55.82 4.07
N GLU A 325 72.05 -56.37 5.02
CA GLU A 325 70.59 -56.51 4.92
C GLU A 325 69.88 -55.15 4.96
N ALA A 326 70.30 -54.23 5.84
CA ALA A 326 69.82 -52.85 5.87
C ALA A 326 70.08 -52.13 4.54
N ASN A 327 71.29 -52.30 3.96
CA ASN A 327 71.62 -51.72 2.66
C ASN A 327 70.77 -52.29 1.52
N LYS A 328 70.44 -53.59 1.58
CA LYS A 328 69.50 -54.23 0.63
C LYS A 328 68.10 -53.63 0.75
N GLN A 329 67.57 -53.49 1.96
CA GLN A 329 66.26 -52.88 2.19
C GLN A 329 66.22 -51.41 1.71
N VAL A 330 67.28 -50.64 1.98
CA VAL A 330 67.40 -49.26 1.47
C VAL A 330 67.38 -49.24 -0.06
N SER A 331 68.04 -50.19 -0.72
CA SER A 331 68.01 -50.31 -2.18
C SER A 331 66.60 -50.60 -2.70
N ASP A 332 65.89 -51.53 -2.05
CA ASP A 332 64.51 -51.91 -2.43
C ASP A 332 63.53 -50.75 -2.24
N TYR A 333 63.65 -49.99 -1.15
CA TYR A 333 62.83 -48.79 -0.92
C TYR A 333 63.17 -47.68 -1.91
N LYS A 334 64.44 -47.47 -2.25
CA LYS A 334 64.84 -46.53 -3.32
C LYS A 334 64.23 -46.90 -4.67
N PHE A 335 64.19 -48.19 -5.00
CA PHE A 335 63.55 -48.65 -6.23
C PHE A 335 62.03 -48.41 -6.22
N ARG A 336 61.36 -48.76 -5.12
CA ARG A 336 59.91 -48.50 -4.95
C ARG A 336 59.57 -47.02 -5.02
N LEU A 337 60.41 -46.18 -4.41
CA LEU A 337 60.26 -44.73 -4.46
C LEU A 337 60.35 -44.23 -5.90
N LYS A 338 61.38 -44.62 -6.66
CA LYS A 338 61.51 -44.25 -8.07
C LYS A 338 60.33 -44.69 -8.93
N LYS A 339 59.78 -45.88 -8.66
CA LYS A 339 58.58 -46.37 -9.36
C LYS A 339 57.35 -45.51 -9.04
N ALA A 340 57.15 -45.19 -7.76
CA ALA A 340 56.05 -44.31 -7.34
C ALA A 340 56.20 -42.88 -7.91
N GLU A 341 57.43 -42.34 -7.94
CA GLU A 341 57.72 -41.05 -8.58
C GLU A 341 57.36 -41.07 -10.08
N GLN A 342 57.72 -42.14 -10.79
CA GLN A 342 57.34 -42.31 -12.19
C GLN A 342 55.81 -42.38 -12.35
N GLU A 343 55.11 -43.15 -11.52
CA GLU A 343 53.64 -43.21 -11.52
C GLU A 343 53.01 -41.83 -11.28
N ILE A 344 53.53 -41.04 -10.33
CA ILE A 344 53.08 -39.66 -10.10
C ILE A 344 53.20 -38.82 -11.37
N THR A 345 54.34 -38.88 -12.08
CA THR A 345 54.52 -38.10 -13.32
C THR A 345 53.50 -38.50 -14.40
N THR A 346 53.15 -39.78 -14.50
CA THR A 346 52.13 -40.25 -15.46
C THR A 346 50.73 -39.78 -15.07
N LEU A 347 50.39 -39.81 -13.78
CA LEU A 347 49.10 -39.32 -13.27
C LEU A 347 48.97 -37.81 -13.46
N GLN A 348 50.04 -37.04 -13.23
CA GLN A 348 50.06 -35.61 -13.49
C GLN A 348 49.79 -35.30 -14.96
N SER A 349 50.42 -36.01 -15.89
CA SER A 349 50.15 -35.85 -17.33
C SER A 349 48.69 -36.16 -17.69
N ASN A 350 48.10 -37.20 -17.08
CA ASN A 350 46.69 -37.53 -17.26
C ASN A 350 45.76 -36.44 -16.72
N ILE A 351 46.05 -35.89 -15.54
CA ILE A 351 45.30 -34.79 -14.94
C ILE A 351 45.31 -33.58 -15.87
N SER A 352 46.48 -33.14 -16.35
CA SER A 352 46.57 -31.99 -17.26
C SER A 352 45.79 -32.19 -18.56
N ARG A 353 45.74 -33.43 -19.08
CA ARG A 353 44.94 -33.76 -20.27
C ARG A 353 43.43 -33.68 -19.98
N LEU A 354 43.00 -34.19 -18.82
CA LEU A 354 41.60 -34.15 -18.38
C LEU A 354 41.15 -32.72 -18.09
N GLU A 355 41.97 -31.92 -17.42
CA GLU A 355 41.71 -30.49 -17.18
C GLU A 355 41.52 -29.73 -18.49
N SER A 356 42.39 -29.98 -19.47
CA SER A 356 42.26 -29.41 -20.81
C SER A 356 40.95 -29.82 -21.50
N GLN A 357 40.50 -31.07 -21.29
CA GLN A 357 39.23 -31.55 -21.85
C GLN A 357 38.02 -30.91 -21.15
N VAL A 358 38.06 -30.78 -19.82
CA VAL A 358 37.02 -30.09 -19.04
C VAL A 358 36.91 -28.62 -19.46
N ALA A 359 38.04 -27.92 -19.64
CA ALA A 359 38.05 -26.54 -20.11
C ALA A 359 37.38 -26.41 -21.50
N ARG A 360 37.66 -27.33 -22.43
CA ARG A 360 37.01 -27.35 -23.75
C ARG A 360 35.51 -27.60 -23.65
N TYR A 361 35.07 -28.54 -22.82
CA TYR A 361 33.64 -28.82 -22.65
C TYR A 361 32.90 -27.64 -22.00
N LYS A 362 33.50 -26.98 -21.00
CA LYS A 362 32.94 -25.76 -20.41
C LYS A 362 32.76 -24.65 -21.44
N ALA A 363 33.79 -24.39 -22.26
CA ALA A 363 33.68 -23.38 -23.32
C ALA A 363 32.61 -23.76 -24.38
N ALA A 364 32.48 -25.04 -24.70
CA ALA A 364 31.45 -25.52 -25.62
C ALA A 364 30.03 -25.35 -25.03
N THR A 365 29.83 -25.63 -23.75
CA THR A 365 28.53 -25.43 -23.08
C THR A 365 28.17 -23.96 -22.97
N GLU A 366 29.11 -23.09 -22.58
CA GLU A 366 28.89 -21.63 -22.52
C GLU A 366 28.52 -21.04 -23.89
N ASN A 367 29.15 -21.51 -24.96
CA ASN A 367 28.80 -21.09 -26.32
C ASN A 367 27.40 -21.59 -26.72
N ALA A 368 27.04 -22.83 -26.37
CA ALA A 368 25.71 -23.37 -26.65
C ALA A 368 24.61 -22.57 -25.91
N GLU A 369 24.83 -22.24 -24.62
CA GLU A 369 23.91 -21.40 -23.83
C GLU A 369 23.72 -20.02 -24.46
N LYS A 370 24.81 -19.36 -24.90
CA LYS A 370 24.72 -18.08 -25.61
C LYS A 370 23.89 -18.19 -26.88
N THR A 371 24.13 -19.21 -27.71
CA THR A 371 23.33 -19.42 -28.93
C THR A 371 21.87 -19.70 -28.63
N GLU A 372 21.56 -20.42 -27.55
CA GLU A 372 20.18 -20.67 -27.13
C GLU A 372 19.47 -19.36 -26.72
N ASP A 373 20.15 -18.50 -25.98
CA ASP A 373 19.61 -17.21 -25.55
C ASP A 373 19.39 -16.25 -26.74
N GLU A 374 20.29 -16.23 -27.72
CA GLU A 374 20.12 -15.50 -28.98
C GLU A 374 18.88 -15.99 -29.74
N LEU A 375 18.73 -17.31 -29.90
CA LEU A 375 17.56 -17.91 -30.55
C LEU A 375 16.25 -17.62 -29.79
N LYS A 376 16.27 -17.61 -28.45
CA LYS A 376 15.12 -17.20 -27.63
C LYS A 376 14.79 -15.73 -27.85
N ALA A 377 15.79 -14.86 -27.97
CA ALA A 377 15.58 -13.43 -28.24
C ALA A 377 15.00 -13.21 -29.65
N GLU A 378 15.53 -13.88 -30.67
CA GLU A 378 15.00 -13.85 -32.04
C GLU A 378 13.56 -14.37 -32.10
N LYS A 379 13.27 -15.50 -31.44
CA LYS A 379 11.91 -16.04 -31.33
C LYS A 379 10.95 -15.01 -30.73
N ARG A 380 11.35 -14.31 -29.66
CA ARG A 380 10.53 -13.24 -29.05
C ARG A 380 10.34 -12.06 -30.00
N LYS A 381 11.35 -11.71 -30.80
CA LYS A 381 11.27 -10.63 -31.79
C LYS A 381 10.29 -10.99 -32.90
N ILE A 382 10.41 -12.17 -33.51
CA ILE A 382 9.51 -12.65 -34.56
C ILE A 382 8.07 -12.73 -34.05
N LEU A 383 7.85 -13.22 -32.83
CA LEU A 383 6.50 -13.26 -32.25
C LEU A 383 5.85 -11.87 -32.12
N ARG A 384 6.64 -10.81 -31.90
CA ARG A 384 6.14 -9.42 -31.89
C ARG A 384 5.90 -8.85 -33.28
N GLU A 385 6.58 -9.37 -34.30
CA GLU A 385 6.41 -8.93 -35.69
C GLU A 385 5.22 -9.63 -36.39
N VAL A 386 4.77 -10.77 -35.85
CA VAL A 386 3.67 -11.59 -36.41
C VAL A 386 2.32 -11.37 -35.69
N CYS A 387 2.31 -10.74 -34.51
CA CYS A 387 1.10 -10.27 -33.82
C CYS A 387 0.90 -8.78 -34.06
#